data_AF-A0A932TZE9-F1
#
_entry.id   AF-A0A932TZE9-F1
#
_cell.length_a   1.000
_cell.length_b   1.000
_cell.length_c   1.000
_cell.angle_alpha   90.00
_cell.angle_beta   90.00
_cell.angle_gamma   90.00
#
_symmetry.space_group_name_H-M   'P 1'
#
loop_
_entity.id
_entity.type
_entity.pdbx_description
1 polymer ?
#
loop_
_entity_poly.entity_id
_entity_poly.type
_entity_poly.pdbx_seq_one_letter_code
_entity_poly.pdbx_strand_id
1 'polypeptide(L)'
;MKRKIGFLVGLLAVVGLVIGGFRVFGGGSKEGVLKVQSTPTASVFLDNKHMGRTPVETNVAAGDYTIRLVPETTTQTLASWQGNVKITPEILTYVNASLAESEFATAVETMWLEKITSKLAEVSVTTNPDGATASLDGETKGITPVSIPNVAAGDHSLAIASPGFVSRNMKIKTTAGYKLNAIVKLALSGESVQEASASPTPTPTKAASSTDPAKPFVTIKDTPTGFLRVRMEPTTAATEAAQVKPGEKYSIVDSKQDAKGTTWYEIQYDGKNTGWISGQYTEKTE
;
A
#
# COMPACT_ATOMS: atom_id res chain seq x y z
N MET A 1 5.24 -20.77 23.00
CA MET A 1 5.65 -19.36 23.21
C MET A 1 5.44 -18.61 21.90
N LYS A 2 4.57 -17.59 21.83
CA LYS A 2 4.36 -16.82 20.59
C LYS A 2 5.44 -15.72 20.49
N ARG A 3 6.46 -15.90 19.64
CA ARG A 3 7.47 -14.87 19.37
C ARG A 3 6.87 -13.83 18.43
N LYS A 4 6.56 -12.62 18.92
CA LYS A 4 6.20 -11.48 18.05
C LYS A 4 7.45 -11.05 17.26
N ILE A 5 7.53 -11.42 15.98
CA ILE A 5 8.62 -11.00 15.09
C ILE A 5 8.24 -9.62 14.52
N GLY A 6 8.69 -8.56 15.20
CA GLY A 6 8.57 -7.20 14.68
C GLY A 6 9.53 -6.97 13.52
N PHE A 7 9.06 -7.13 12.28
CA PHE A 7 9.83 -6.85 11.06
C PHE A 7 10.00 -5.34 10.82
N LEU A 8 10.76 -4.66 11.69
CA LEU A 8 11.14 -3.26 11.49
C LEU A 8 12.43 -3.15 10.65
N VAL A 9 12.38 -3.64 9.40
CA VAL A 9 13.49 -3.49 8.44
C VAL A 9 13.45 -2.10 7.83
N GLY A 10 14.30 -1.20 8.31
CA GLY A 10 14.50 0.13 7.73
C GLY A 10 15.20 0.01 6.38
N LEU A 11 14.46 0.25 5.28
CA LEU A 11 14.97 0.10 3.91
C LEU A 11 15.61 1.40 3.39
N LEU A 12 16.74 1.27 2.69
CA LEU A 12 17.48 2.37 2.09
C LEU A 12 17.60 2.18 0.56
N ALA A 13 16.58 2.64 -0.17
CA ALA A 13 16.42 2.40 -1.61
C ALA A 13 17.04 3.55 -2.45
N VAL A 14 18.38 3.65 -2.42
CA VAL A 14 19.10 4.69 -3.17
C VAL A 14 19.13 4.36 -4.66
N VAL A 15 18.06 4.77 -5.37
CA VAL A 15 18.03 4.80 -6.83
C VAL A 15 18.77 6.05 -7.33
N GLY A 16 19.68 5.89 -8.28
CA GLY A 16 20.45 7.00 -8.83
C GLY A 16 21.09 6.64 -10.17
N LEU A 17 21.68 7.63 -10.83
CA LEU A 17 22.56 7.40 -11.98
C LEU A 17 23.82 6.67 -11.52
N VAL A 18 24.18 5.58 -12.21
CA VAL A 18 25.39 4.82 -11.89
C VAL A 18 26.59 5.50 -12.56
N ILE A 19 27.04 6.60 -11.94
CA ILE A 19 28.24 7.35 -12.38
C ILE A 19 29.48 6.54 -11.94
N GLY A 20 29.73 5.43 -12.64
CA GLY A 20 30.72 4.42 -12.26
C GLY A 20 32.15 4.95 -12.26
N GLY A 21 32.87 4.70 -11.16
CA GLY A 21 34.30 4.99 -11.00
C GLY A 21 35.25 4.10 -11.82
N PHE A 22 34.82 3.65 -12.99
CA PHE A 22 35.56 2.73 -13.86
C PHE A 22 35.51 3.19 -15.34
N ARG A 23 35.84 4.46 -15.58
CA ARG A 23 35.92 5.03 -16.94
C ARG A 23 37.28 4.74 -17.58
N VAL A 24 37.35 3.66 -18.34
CA VAL A 24 38.36 3.52 -19.41
C VAL A 24 37.63 3.06 -20.68
N PHE A 25 37.93 3.71 -21.80
CA PHE A 25 37.24 3.63 -23.10
C PHE A 25 35.82 4.23 -23.14
N GLY A 26 35.48 4.80 -24.30
CA GLY A 26 34.33 5.68 -24.47
C GLY A 26 33.23 5.09 -25.36
N GLY A 27 31.99 5.34 -24.97
CA GLY A 27 30.76 4.82 -25.57
C GLY A 27 29.78 4.49 -24.46
N GLY A 28 28.61 5.14 -24.46
CA GLY A 28 27.59 4.91 -23.42
C GLY A 28 27.13 3.45 -23.41
N SER A 29 27.06 2.84 -22.23
CA SER A 29 26.70 1.43 -22.12
C SER A 29 25.24 1.22 -22.49
N LYS A 30 24.96 0.28 -23.41
CA LYS A 30 23.57 -0.15 -23.73
C LYS A 30 22.92 -0.99 -22.61
N GLU A 31 23.48 -0.92 -21.42
CA GLU A 31 23.13 -1.68 -20.23
C GLU A 31 22.71 -0.72 -19.12
N GLY A 32 21.71 -1.12 -18.34
CA GLY A 32 21.44 -0.57 -17.02
C GLY A 32 21.99 -1.51 -15.94
N VAL A 33 21.91 -1.09 -14.68
CA VAL A 33 22.22 -1.95 -13.53
C VAL A 33 20.93 -2.44 -12.92
N LEU A 34 20.79 -3.76 -12.75
CA LEU A 34 19.72 -4.37 -11.98
C LEU A 34 20.26 -4.75 -10.60
N LYS A 35 19.65 -4.19 -9.55
CA LYS A 35 19.94 -4.52 -8.14
C LYS A 35 18.70 -5.12 -7.49
N VAL A 36 18.86 -6.34 -6.97
CA VAL A 36 17.76 -7.12 -6.38
C VAL A 36 18.12 -7.53 -4.96
N GLN A 37 17.27 -7.17 -4.02
CA GLN A 37 17.34 -7.60 -2.62
C GLN A 37 16.06 -8.34 -2.24
N SER A 38 16.14 -9.27 -1.29
CA SER A 38 14.95 -9.82 -0.66
C SER A 38 15.21 -10.26 0.77
N THR A 39 14.13 -10.49 1.52
CA THR A 39 14.12 -11.17 2.81
C THR A 39 12.96 -12.17 2.82
N PRO A 40 13.21 -13.47 3.06
CA PRO A 40 14.52 -14.14 3.10
C PRO A 40 15.23 -14.13 1.72
N THR A 41 16.41 -14.73 1.65
CA THR A 41 17.16 -14.94 0.40
C THR A 41 16.32 -15.66 -0.65
N ALA A 42 16.42 -15.25 -1.91
CA ALA A 42 15.78 -15.88 -3.05
C ALA A 42 16.76 -16.09 -4.22
N SER A 43 16.53 -17.13 -5.01
CA SER A 43 17.10 -17.26 -6.35
C SER A 43 16.40 -16.27 -7.28
N VAL A 44 17.18 -15.52 -8.06
CA VAL A 44 16.71 -14.48 -8.98
C VAL A 44 16.73 -15.02 -10.40
N PHE A 45 15.62 -14.87 -11.11
CA PHE A 45 15.50 -15.16 -12.53
C PHE A 45 15.05 -13.91 -13.29
N LEU A 46 15.59 -13.71 -14.49
CA LEU A 46 15.20 -12.65 -15.41
C LEU A 46 14.93 -13.30 -16.78
N ASP A 47 13.71 -13.22 -17.29
CA ASP A 47 13.23 -13.98 -18.47
C ASP A 47 13.65 -15.46 -18.43
N ASN A 48 13.37 -16.11 -17.30
CA ASN A 48 13.75 -17.48 -16.93
C ASN A 48 15.27 -17.77 -16.85
N LYS A 49 16.17 -16.88 -17.26
CA LYS A 49 17.61 -17.00 -17.03
C LYS A 49 17.91 -16.81 -15.54
N HIS A 50 18.60 -17.77 -14.92
CA HIS A 50 19.06 -17.62 -13.54
C HIS A 50 20.18 -16.58 -13.45
N MET A 51 20.01 -15.59 -12.56
CA MET A 51 20.91 -14.45 -12.40
C MET A 51 21.75 -14.52 -11.11
N GLY A 52 21.44 -15.45 -10.20
CA GLY A 52 22.12 -15.61 -8.91
C GLY A 52 21.16 -15.54 -7.72
N ARG A 53 21.69 -15.21 -6.54
CA ARG A 53 20.95 -15.13 -5.27
C ARG A 53 20.92 -13.70 -4.75
N THR A 54 19.83 -13.30 -4.10
CA THR A 54 19.75 -12.00 -3.42
C THR A 54 20.69 -11.93 -2.20
N PRO A 55 21.36 -10.80 -1.92
CA PRO A 55 21.42 -9.60 -2.74
C PRO A 55 22.31 -9.82 -3.98
N VAL A 56 21.82 -9.40 -5.16
CA VAL A 56 22.57 -9.41 -6.42
C VAL A 56 22.52 -8.02 -7.06
N GLU A 57 23.63 -7.63 -7.66
CA GLU A 57 23.77 -6.41 -8.47
C GLU A 57 24.55 -6.79 -9.73
N THR A 58 24.01 -6.44 -10.89
CA THR A 58 24.57 -6.89 -12.18
C THR A 58 24.16 -5.98 -13.34
N ASN A 59 24.99 -5.92 -14.38
CA ASN A 59 24.64 -5.27 -15.62
C ASN A 59 23.61 -6.11 -16.40
N VAL A 60 22.65 -5.44 -17.02
CA VAL A 60 21.65 -6.04 -17.91
C VAL A 60 21.44 -5.12 -19.11
N ALA A 61 21.34 -5.67 -20.31
CA ALA A 61 20.96 -4.90 -21.49
C ALA A 61 19.64 -4.14 -21.26
N ALA A 62 19.49 -2.97 -21.89
CA ALA A 62 18.25 -2.20 -21.78
C ALA A 62 17.07 -2.90 -22.47
N GLY A 63 15.91 -2.89 -21.81
CA GLY A 63 14.71 -3.60 -22.24
C GLY A 63 13.67 -3.74 -21.14
N ASP A 64 12.52 -4.32 -21.47
CA ASP A 64 11.50 -4.72 -20.51
C ASP A 64 11.60 -6.23 -20.27
N TYR A 65 11.65 -6.64 -19.01
CA TYR A 65 11.94 -8.01 -18.59
C TYR A 65 10.94 -8.50 -17.54
N THR A 66 10.74 -9.80 -17.47
CA THR A 66 10.03 -10.47 -16.39
C THR A 66 11.03 -10.95 -15.33
N ILE A 67 10.99 -10.36 -14.13
CA ILE A 67 11.75 -10.84 -12.98
C ILE A 67 10.92 -11.86 -12.18
N ARG A 68 11.55 -12.94 -11.69
CA ARG A 68 10.96 -13.90 -10.76
C ARG A 68 11.92 -14.18 -9.60
N LEU A 69 11.39 -14.13 -8.39
CA LEU A 69 12.10 -14.41 -7.14
C LEU A 69 11.55 -15.69 -6.52
N VAL A 70 12.42 -16.67 -6.30
CA VAL A 70 12.07 -17.96 -5.69
C VAL A 70 12.75 -18.07 -4.33
N PRO A 71 12.02 -18.02 -3.20
CA PRO A 71 12.60 -18.10 -1.86
C PRO A 71 13.46 -19.36 -1.66
N GLU A 72 14.64 -19.20 -1.08
CA GLU A 72 15.53 -20.31 -0.72
C GLU A 72 15.40 -20.63 0.77
N THR A 73 14.52 -21.59 1.08
CA THR A 73 14.24 -22.06 2.43
C THR A 73 13.96 -23.56 2.43
N THR A 74 14.44 -24.24 3.47
CA THR A 74 14.21 -25.67 3.73
C THR A 74 13.22 -25.92 4.88
N THR A 75 12.67 -24.86 5.48
CA THR A 75 11.91 -24.93 6.75
C THR A 75 10.48 -24.39 6.67
N GLN A 76 10.15 -23.65 5.61
CA GLN A 76 8.87 -22.96 5.39
C GLN A 76 8.56 -22.98 3.90
N THR A 77 7.30 -23.14 3.51
CA THR A 77 6.84 -22.95 2.13
C THR A 77 6.47 -21.50 1.91
N LEU A 78 7.30 -20.77 1.16
CA LEU A 78 7.11 -19.35 0.85
C LEU A 78 6.72 -19.17 -0.63
N ALA A 79 5.88 -18.19 -0.91
CA ALA A 79 5.43 -17.87 -2.26
C ALA A 79 6.58 -17.28 -3.10
N SER A 80 6.75 -17.80 -4.32
CA SER A 80 7.55 -17.10 -5.32
C SER A 80 6.80 -15.87 -5.84
N TRP A 81 7.51 -14.76 -6.03
CA TRP A 81 6.96 -13.56 -6.66
C TRP A 81 7.45 -13.42 -8.10
N GLN A 82 6.60 -12.87 -8.98
CA GLN A 82 6.93 -12.55 -10.36
C GLN A 82 6.36 -11.17 -10.72
N GLY A 83 7.08 -10.40 -11.53
CA GLY A 83 6.64 -9.09 -12.00
C GLY A 83 7.49 -8.54 -13.13
N ASN A 84 7.13 -7.38 -13.63
CA ASN A 84 7.80 -6.74 -14.76
C ASN A 84 8.78 -5.66 -14.26
N VAL A 85 9.94 -5.56 -14.89
CA VAL A 85 10.97 -4.53 -14.63
C VAL A 85 11.47 -3.94 -15.95
N LYS A 86 11.62 -2.62 -15.99
CA LYS A 86 12.25 -1.91 -17.11
C LYS A 86 13.70 -1.60 -16.77
N ILE A 87 14.64 -2.09 -17.58
CA ILE A 87 16.06 -1.74 -17.52
C ILE A 87 16.33 -0.62 -18.53
N THR A 88 16.88 0.50 -18.06
CA THR A 88 17.19 1.68 -18.87
C THR A 88 18.72 1.92 -18.87
N PRO A 89 19.35 2.32 -20.00
CA PRO A 89 20.80 2.52 -20.05
C PRO A 89 21.32 3.47 -18.96
N GLU A 90 22.47 3.14 -18.37
CA GLU A 90 23.19 3.95 -17.37
C GLU A 90 22.42 4.23 -16.05
N ILE A 91 21.23 3.63 -15.88
CA ILE A 91 20.32 3.82 -14.76
C ILE A 91 20.25 2.56 -13.89
N LEU A 92 20.17 2.76 -12.58
CA LEU A 92 19.85 1.71 -11.61
C LEU A 92 18.36 1.40 -11.62
N THR A 93 18.01 0.14 -11.88
CA THR A 93 16.70 -0.45 -11.58
C THR A 93 16.83 -1.25 -10.29
N TYR A 94 16.03 -0.88 -9.29
CA TYR A 94 16.07 -1.45 -7.95
C TYR A 94 14.81 -2.28 -7.69
N VAL A 95 14.99 -3.48 -7.14
CA VAL A 95 13.92 -4.34 -6.65
C VAL A 95 14.24 -4.78 -5.23
N ASN A 96 13.30 -4.62 -4.30
CA ASN A 96 13.36 -5.21 -2.97
C ASN A 96 12.07 -5.99 -2.66
N ALA A 97 12.19 -7.19 -2.10
CA ALA A 97 11.03 -8.03 -1.78
C ALA A 97 11.05 -8.61 -0.36
N SER A 98 9.97 -8.45 0.39
CA SER A 98 9.69 -9.18 1.63
C SER A 98 8.78 -10.36 1.29
N LEU A 99 9.37 -11.53 1.07
CA LEU A 99 8.70 -12.73 0.57
C LEU A 99 8.11 -13.53 1.74
N ALA A 100 6.83 -13.92 1.63
CA ALA A 100 6.06 -14.55 2.71
C ALA A 100 5.37 -15.85 2.27
N GLU A 101 4.65 -16.51 3.18
CA GLU A 101 3.92 -17.77 2.93
C GLU A 101 2.84 -17.66 1.83
N SER A 102 2.36 -16.45 1.54
CA SER A 102 1.41 -16.18 0.45
C SER A 102 1.80 -14.95 -0.36
N GLU A 103 1.28 -14.85 -1.59
CA GLU A 103 1.48 -13.68 -2.44
C GLU A 103 0.83 -12.41 -1.85
N PHE A 104 -0.28 -12.55 -1.11
CA PHE A 104 -0.95 -11.43 -0.44
C PHE A 104 -0.18 -10.91 0.79
N ALA A 105 0.60 -11.77 1.45
CA ALA A 105 1.50 -11.38 2.54
C ALA A 105 2.89 -10.92 2.02
N THR A 106 3.11 -10.92 0.71
CA THR A 106 4.40 -10.58 0.09
C THR A 106 4.40 -9.12 -0.36
N ALA A 107 5.32 -8.31 0.18
CA ALA A 107 5.53 -6.92 -0.23
C ALA A 107 6.71 -6.81 -1.20
N VAL A 108 6.61 -5.96 -2.21
CA VAL A 108 7.68 -5.74 -3.20
C VAL A 108 7.73 -4.27 -3.62
N GLU A 109 8.92 -3.69 -3.59
CA GLU A 109 9.23 -2.37 -4.12
C GLU A 109 10.05 -2.50 -5.42
N THR A 110 9.56 -1.96 -6.53
CA THR A 110 10.28 -1.85 -7.81
C THR A 110 10.43 -0.38 -8.18
N MET A 111 11.65 0.06 -8.53
CA MET A 111 11.95 1.46 -8.79
C MET A 111 12.96 1.66 -9.92
N TRP A 112 12.76 2.68 -10.75
CA TRP A 112 13.73 3.11 -11.77
C TRP A 112 13.58 4.61 -12.10
N LEU A 113 14.65 5.23 -12.60
CA LEU A 113 14.59 6.59 -13.15
C LEU A 113 14.22 6.54 -14.64
N GLU A 114 13.48 7.56 -15.08
CA GLU A 114 13.11 7.80 -16.47
C GLU A 114 13.39 9.27 -16.79
N LYS A 115 14.02 9.56 -17.93
CA LYS A 115 14.41 10.93 -18.29
C LYS A 115 13.19 11.71 -18.78
N ILE A 116 12.98 12.92 -18.25
CA ILE A 116 11.86 13.80 -18.59
C ILE A 116 12.34 15.13 -19.19
N THR A 117 11.40 15.90 -19.76
CA THR A 117 11.66 17.22 -20.35
C THR A 117 11.63 18.37 -19.33
N SER A 118 11.10 18.13 -18.13
CA SER A 118 11.15 19.09 -17.01
C SER A 118 12.60 19.32 -16.55
N LYS A 119 12.86 20.49 -15.94
CA LYS A 119 14.14 20.79 -15.26
C LYS A 119 14.16 20.38 -13.80
N LEU A 120 13.01 20.04 -13.21
CA LEU A 120 12.89 19.54 -11.84
C LEU A 120 12.77 18.01 -11.82
N ALA A 121 12.69 17.40 -10.65
CA ALA A 121 12.37 15.98 -10.52
C ALA A 121 10.85 15.76 -10.43
N GLU A 122 10.43 14.54 -10.75
CA GLU A 122 9.07 14.05 -10.53
C GLU A 122 9.14 12.70 -9.79
N VAL A 123 8.15 12.37 -8.97
CA VAL A 123 8.00 11.03 -8.39
C VAL A 123 6.62 10.49 -8.76
N SER A 124 6.59 9.39 -9.51
CA SER A 124 5.36 8.69 -9.91
C SER A 124 5.23 7.41 -9.08
N VAL A 125 4.08 7.23 -8.43
CA VAL A 125 3.83 6.19 -7.43
C VAL A 125 2.56 5.41 -7.79
N THR A 126 2.72 4.11 -8.04
CA THR A 126 1.64 3.13 -8.24
C THR A 126 1.74 2.05 -7.17
N THR A 127 0.63 1.49 -6.73
CA THR A 127 0.63 0.45 -5.69
C THR A 127 -0.19 -0.77 -6.09
N ASN A 128 0.03 -1.89 -5.42
CA ASN A 128 -0.86 -3.05 -5.49
C ASN A 128 -1.28 -3.41 -4.05
N PRO A 129 -2.56 -3.23 -3.66
CA PRO A 129 -3.64 -2.61 -4.44
C PRO A 129 -3.40 -1.11 -4.69
N ASP A 130 -4.12 -0.53 -5.66
CA ASP A 130 -4.27 0.92 -5.80
C ASP A 130 -5.06 1.51 -4.61
N GLY A 131 -5.16 2.85 -4.52
CA GLY A 131 -5.91 3.52 -3.46
C GLY A 131 -5.13 3.74 -2.16
N ALA A 132 -3.81 3.51 -2.15
CA ALA A 132 -2.95 3.78 -1.00
C ALA A 132 -2.67 5.29 -0.88
N THR A 133 -2.52 5.79 0.35
CA THR A 133 -2.04 7.15 0.60
C THR A 133 -0.53 7.21 0.39
N ALA A 134 -0.08 8.14 -0.46
CA ALA A 134 1.33 8.45 -0.66
C ALA A 134 1.68 9.80 -0.02
N SER A 135 2.71 9.80 0.83
CA SER A 135 3.27 10.99 1.47
C SER A 135 4.76 11.11 1.18
N LEU A 136 5.23 12.34 0.94
CA LEU A 136 6.63 12.66 0.68
C LEU A 136 7.12 13.61 1.78
N ASP A 137 8.20 13.21 2.45
CA ASP A 137 8.80 13.95 3.58
C ASP A 137 7.83 14.25 4.75
N GLY A 138 6.82 13.38 4.90
CA GLY A 138 5.76 13.49 5.91
C GLY A 138 4.51 14.23 5.45
N GLU A 139 4.54 14.94 4.32
CA GLU A 139 3.39 15.64 3.75
C GLU A 139 2.65 14.73 2.74
N THR A 140 1.34 14.58 2.90
CA THR A 140 0.53 13.76 1.98
C THR A 140 0.41 14.42 0.60
N LYS A 141 0.77 13.68 -0.45
CA LYS A 141 0.78 14.17 -1.84
C LYS A 141 -0.36 13.61 -2.70
N GLY A 142 -1.03 12.55 -2.25
CA GLY A 142 -2.24 12.06 -2.89
C GLY A 142 -2.57 10.59 -2.58
N ILE A 143 -3.52 10.07 -3.35
CA ILE A 143 -3.91 8.65 -3.36
C ILE A 143 -3.38 8.03 -4.66
N THR A 144 -2.83 6.82 -4.59
CA THR A 144 -2.20 6.13 -5.73
C THR A 144 -3.22 5.55 -6.72
N PRO A 145 -2.94 5.56 -8.04
CA PRO A 145 -1.73 6.09 -8.69
C PRO A 145 -1.62 7.63 -8.67
N VAL A 146 -0.43 8.16 -8.35
CA VAL A 146 -0.17 9.61 -8.26
C VAL A 146 1.18 9.99 -8.85
N SER A 147 1.22 11.10 -9.61
CA SER A 147 2.46 11.79 -9.99
C SER A 147 2.64 13.05 -9.12
N ILE A 148 3.83 13.18 -8.54
CA ILE A 148 4.24 14.28 -7.67
C ILE A 148 5.25 15.13 -8.46
N PRO A 149 4.84 16.25 -9.09
CA PRO A 149 5.71 17.09 -9.90
C PRO A 149 6.55 18.03 -9.04
N ASN A 150 7.57 18.64 -9.66
CA ASN A 150 8.37 19.74 -9.10
C ASN A 150 9.09 19.38 -7.79
N VAL A 151 9.43 18.10 -7.59
CA VAL A 151 10.19 17.63 -6.44
C VAL A 151 11.63 18.16 -6.55
N ALA A 152 12.21 18.53 -5.42
CA ALA A 152 13.63 18.90 -5.34
C ALA A 152 14.53 17.72 -5.76
N ALA A 153 15.78 17.99 -6.11
CA ALA A 153 16.79 16.94 -6.28
C ALA A 153 17.51 16.72 -4.94
N GLY A 154 17.41 15.53 -4.37
CA GLY A 154 17.92 15.24 -3.03
C GLY A 154 17.57 13.84 -2.54
N ASP A 155 17.72 13.62 -1.23
CA ASP A 155 17.20 12.44 -0.53
C ASP A 155 15.86 12.78 0.11
N HIS A 156 14.87 11.91 -0.07
CA HIS A 156 13.50 12.10 0.42
C HIS A 156 12.99 10.83 1.12
N SER A 157 11.97 10.98 1.97
CA SER A 157 11.25 9.88 2.62
C SER A 157 9.88 9.69 1.96
N LEU A 158 9.74 8.66 1.12
CA LEU A 158 8.45 8.23 0.56
C LEU A 158 7.76 7.27 1.53
N ALA A 159 6.56 7.60 1.99
CA ALA A 159 5.74 6.77 2.86
C ALA A 159 4.43 6.38 2.16
N ILE A 160 4.14 5.07 2.15
CA ILE A 160 2.96 4.46 1.54
C ILE A 160 2.16 3.74 2.62
N ALA A 161 0.86 4.04 2.73
CA ALA A 161 -0.04 3.42 3.69
C ALA A 161 -1.40 3.09 3.06
N SER A 162 -1.97 1.93 3.39
CA SER A 162 -3.33 1.54 2.99
C SER A 162 -4.00 0.74 4.12
N PRO A 163 -5.30 0.93 4.42
CA PRO A 163 -5.99 0.20 5.49
C PRO A 163 -5.93 -1.32 5.30
N GLY A 164 -5.53 -2.05 6.35
CA GLY A 164 -5.34 -3.50 6.31
C GLY A 164 -3.98 -3.96 5.74
N PHE A 165 -3.12 -3.05 5.27
CA PHE A 165 -1.80 -3.37 4.72
C PHE A 165 -0.65 -2.89 5.60
N VAL A 166 0.48 -3.60 5.52
CA VAL A 166 1.74 -3.21 6.16
C VAL A 166 2.28 -1.97 5.46
N SER A 167 2.29 -0.84 6.17
CA SER A 167 2.77 0.43 5.64
C SER A 167 4.28 0.38 5.34
N ARG A 168 4.71 1.07 4.28
CA ARG A 168 6.10 1.09 3.81
C ARG A 168 6.67 2.49 3.90
N ASN A 169 7.89 2.62 4.42
CA ASN A 169 8.68 3.84 4.34
C ASN A 169 9.98 3.50 3.58
N MET A 170 10.27 4.31 2.57
CA MET A 170 11.37 4.13 1.63
C MET A 170 12.17 5.43 1.59
N LYS A 171 13.46 5.36 1.93
CA LYS A 171 14.40 6.44 1.58
C LYS A 171 14.71 6.36 0.10
N ILE A 172 14.38 7.42 -0.64
CA ILE A 172 14.52 7.53 -2.09
C ILE A 172 15.47 8.68 -2.43
N LYS A 173 16.07 8.65 -3.62
CA LYS A 173 16.85 9.78 -4.16
C LYS A 173 16.26 10.24 -5.48
N THR A 174 16.09 11.56 -5.63
CA THR A 174 15.54 12.22 -6.82
C THR A 174 16.66 12.91 -7.60
N THR A 175 16.48 13.10 -8.90
CA THR A 175 17.46 13.77 -9.77
C THR A 175 16.74 14.71 -10.73
N ALA A 176 17.20 15.95 -10.82
CA ALA A 176 16.64 16.96 -11.72
C ALA A 176 16.68 16.49 -13.18
N GLY A 177 15.56 16.63 -13.91
CA GLY A 177 15.43 16.09 -15.28
C GLY A 177 15.08 14.61 -15.36
N TYR A 178 14.76 13.96 -14.23
CA TYR A 178 14.29 12.59 -14.16
C TYR A 178 13.01 12.46 -13.33
N LYS A 179 12.11 11.60 -13.79
CA LYS A 179 11.01 11.05 -13.03
C LYS A 179 11.48 9.75 -12.37
N LEU A 180 11.30 9.64 -11.06
CA LEU A 180 11.44 8.37 -10.34
C LEU A 180 10.10 7.65 -10.41
N ASN A 181 10.04 6.52 -11.10
CA ASN A 181 8.88 5.63 -11.08
C ASN A 181 9.06 4.65 -9.90
N ALA A 182 8.03 4.48 -9.08
CA ALA A 182 7.97 3.54 -7.98
C ALA A 182 6.67 2.72 -8.03
N ILE A 183 6.80 1.40 -8.11
CA ILE A 183 5.69 0.44 -8.00
C ILE A 183 5.86 -0.30 -6.67
N VAL A 184 4.84 -0.27 -5.80
CA VAL A 184 4.89 -0.89 -4.47
C VAL A 184 3.72 -1.85 -4.28
N LYS A 185 3.99 -3.16 -4.33
CA LYS A 185 3.06 -4.19 -3.84
C LYS A 185 3.11 -4.19 -2.32
N LEU A 186 1.97 -3.98 -1.68
CA LEU A 186 1.84 -3.98 -0.22
C LEU A 186 1.46 -5.38 0.28
N ALA A 187 2.05 -5.80 1.39
CA ALA A 187 1.62 -7.00 2.09
C ALA A 187 0.36 -6.69 2.94
N LEU A 188 -0.62 -7.60 2.96
CA LEU A 188 -1.67 -7.60 3.98
C LEU A 188 -1.03 -7.71 5.38
N SER A 189 -1.58 -6.99 6.36
CA SER A 189 -1.21 -7.19 7.75
C SER A 189 -1.75 -8.55 8.23
N GLY A 190 -0.86 -9.41 8.73
CA GLY A 190 -1.20 -10.75 9.21
C GLY A 190 -1.97 -10.79 10.54
N GLU A 191 -2.43 -9.65 11.06
CA GLU A 191 -3.29 -9.61 12.24
C GLU A 191 -4.74 -9.90 11.87
N SER A 192 -5.19 -11.11 12.23
CA SER A 192 -6.58 -11.32 12.64
C SER A 192 -6.99 -10.23 13.64
N VAL A 193 -8.15 -9.59 13.42
CA VAL A 193 -8.69 -8.58 14.35
C VAL A 193 -9.04 -9.28 15.68
N GLN A 194 -8.12 -9.26 16.65
CA GLN A 194 -8.25 -9.97 17.92
C GLN A 194 -7.79 -9.11 19.10
N GLU A 195 -8.79 -8.59 19.82
CA GLU A 195 -8.81 -8.15 21.23
C GLU A 195 -7.49 -7.74 21.89
N ALA A 196 -7.34 -6.45 22.17
CA ALA A 196 -6.44 -5.95 23.22
C ALA A 196 -7.12 -6.14 24.59
N SER A 197 -6.71 -7.16 25.35
CA SER A 197 -7.20 -7.46 26.71
C SER A 197 -6.15 -8.27 27.51
N ALA A 198 -5.94 -8.11 28.82
CA ALA A 198 -6.46 -7.12 29.78
C ALA A 198 -5.34 -6.13 30.18
N SER A 199 -4.93 -5.79 31.42
CA SER A 199 -5.25 -6.17 32.83
C SER A 199 -4.57 -5.14 33.78
N PRO A 200 -4.85 -5.03 35.10
CA PRO A 200 -5.74 -5.85 35.93
C PRO A 200 -6.89 -5.08 36.64
N THR A 201 -7.77 -5.88 37.25
CA THR A 201 -8.95 -5.53 38.08
C THR A 201 -8.61 -4.63 39.27
N PRO A 202 -9.50 -3.68 39.62
CA PRO A 202 -10.32 -3.90 40.82
C PRO A 202 -11.82 -3.95 40.51
N THR A 203 -12.56 -4.74 41.28
CA THR A 203 -14.02 -4.87 41.17
C THR A 203 -14.72 -3.75 41.92
N PRO A 204 -15.68 -3.06 41.28
CA PRO A 204 -16.83 -2.55 42.00
C PRO A 204 -18.15 -3.17 41.49
N THR A 205 -18.93 -3.61 42.46
CA THR A 205 -20.31 -4.10 42.31
C THR A 205 -21.26 -3.06 41.72
N LYS A 206 -22.05 -3.47 40.72
CA LYS A 206 -23.42 -3.01 40.40
C LYS A 206 -23.82 -1.60 40.91
N ALA A 207 -23.66 -0.60 40.05
CA ALA A 207 -24.46 0.64 40.04
C ALA A 207 -24.69 1.06 38.58
N ALA A 208 -25.69 1.90 38.30
CA ALA A 208 -26.09 2.29 36.94
C ALA A 208 -26.09 3.81 36.74
N SER A 209 -25.92 4.23 35.48
CA SER A 209 -26.06 5.62 34.97
C SER A 209 -25.00 6.62 35.48
N SER A 210 -24.68 7.72 34.79
CA SER A 210 -25.03 8.23 33.43
C SER A 210 -23.70 8.74 32.77
N THR A 211 -23.55 9.68 31.83
CA THR A 211 -24.34 10.65 31.02
C THR A 211 -23.41 11.04 29.83
N ASP A 212 -23.76 11.61 28.67
CA ASP A 212 -24.94 11.70 27.78
C ASP A 212 -24.49 12.53 26.52
N PRO A 213 -25.30 12.82 25.47
CA PRO A 213 -26.65 12.36 25.14
C PRO A 213 -26.83 11.82 23.70
N ALA A 214 -28.02 11.26 23.47
CA ALA A 214 -28.75 11.13 22.20
C ALA A 214 -28.03 11.52 20.89
N LYS A 215 -27.50 10.52 20.17
CA LYS A 215 -27.39 10.54 18.70
C LYS A 215 -28.19 9.38 18.13
N PRO A 216 -29.03 9.60 17.10
CA PRO A 216 -29.82 8.52 16.52
C PRO A 216 -28.90 7.49 15.84
N PHE A 217 -29.35 6.24 15.84
CA PHE A 217 -28.63 5.12 15.23
C PHE A 217 -29.48 4.42 14.18
N VAL A 218 -28.82 3.72 13.27
CA VAL A 218 -29.44 2.86 12.26
C VAL A 218 -29.06 1.41 12.50
N THR A 219 -30.07 0.53 12.51
CA THR A 219 -29.89 -0.92 12.41
C THR A 219 -30.00 -1.32 10.94
N ILE A 220 -29.08 -2.14 10.43
CA ILE A 220 -29.11 -2.62 9.05
C ILE A 220 -30.16 -3.73 8.92
N LYS A 221 -31.06 -3.62 7.93
CA LYS A 221 -32.08 -4.64 7.62
C LYS A 221 -31.52 -5.72 6.70
N ASP A 222 -32.24 -6.83 6.57
CA ASP A 222 -31.95 -7.84 5.56
C ASP A 222 -31.94 -7.23 4.15
N THR A 223 -31.00 -7.69 3.33
CA THR A 223 -30.80 -7.23 1.95
C THR A 223 -30.75 -8.44 1.02
N PRO A 224 -31.25 -8.33 -0.24
CA PRO A 224 -31.16 -9.42 -1.21
C PRO A 224 -29.71 -9.87 -1.54
N THR A 225 -28.72 -9.03 -1.23
CA THR A 225 -27.29 -9.28 -1.40
C THR A 225 -26.59 -9.85 -0.16
N GLY A 226 -27.25 -9.93 1.00
CA GLY A 226 -26.62 -10.31 2.28
C GLY A 226 -25.73 -9.24 2.91
N PHE A 227 -25.62 -8.06 2.28
CA PHE A 227 -24.91 -6.88 2.77
C PHE A 227 -25.51 -5.60 2.16
N LEU A 228 -25.43 -4.50 2.91
CA LEU A 228 -25.69 -3.14 2.45
C LEU A 228 -24.35 -2.45 2.13
N ARG A 229 -24.35 -1.61 1.09
CA ARG A 229 -23.18 -0.85 0.64
C ARG A 229 -23.11 0.50 1.33
N VAL A 230 -21.93 0.82 1.87
CA VAL A 230 -21.53 2.17 2.27
C VAL A 230 -20.87 2.84 1.07
N ARG A 231 -21.22 4.09 0.78
CA ARG A 231 -20.70 4.86 -0.37
C ARG A 231 -20.08 6.17 0.05
N MET A 232 -19.21 6.74 -0.80
CA MET A 232 -18.60 8.03 -0.53
C MET A 232 -19.58 9.22 -0.64
N GLU A 233 -20.70 9.06 -1.35
CA GLU A 233 -21.75 10.08 -1.51
C GLU A 233 -23.16 9.45 -1.42
N PRO A 234 -24.21 10.22 -1.07
CA PRO A 234 -25.60 9.75 -0.98
C PRO A 234 -26.25 9.57 -2.37
N THR A 235 -25.72 8.65 -3.17
CA THR A 235 -26.29 8.28 -4.47
C THR A 235 -25.90 6.85 -4.87
N THR A 236 -26.80 6.14 -5.54
CA THR A 236 -26.56 4.76 -6.01
C THR A 236 -25.42 4.64 -7.03
N ALA A 237 -24.98 5.75 -7.62
CA ALA A 237 -23.89 5.82 -8.59
C ALA A 237 -22.49 6.01 -7.98
N ALA A 238 -22.39 6.42 -6.71
CA ALA A 238 -21.12 6.75 -6.08
C ALA A 238 -20.28 5.53 -5.69
N THR A 239 -18.96 5.70 -5.63
CA THR A 239 -17.98 4.67 -5.25
C THR A 239 -18.34 4.01 -3.92
N GLU A 240 -18.24 2.67 -3.90
CA GLU A 240 -18.43 1.84 -2.71
C GLU A 240 -17.20 1.95 -1.80
N ALA A 241 -17.41 2.36 -0.55
CA ALA A 241 -16.37 2.60 0.44
C ALA A 241 -16.21 1.43 1.43
N ALA A 242 -17.33 0.74 1.74
CA ALA A 242 -17.37 -0.44 2.60
C ALA A 242 -18.68 -1.24 2.39
N GLN A 243 -18.78 -2.39 3.06
CA GLN A 243 -20.01 -3.18 3.16
C GLN A 243 -20.32 -3.44 4.63
N VAL A 244 -21.61 -3.37 5.00
CA VAL A 244 -22.15 -3.64 6.34
C VAL A 244 -23.25 -4.70 6.25
N LYS A 245 -23.42 -5.51 7.30
CA LYS A 245 -24.28 -6.70 7.30
C LYS A 245 -25.61 -6.45 8.00
N PRO A 246 -26.68 -7.19 7.64
CA PRO A 246 -27.93 -7.19 8.38
C PRO A 246 -27.72 -7.44 9.89
N GLY A 247 -28.47 -6.73 10.73
CA GLY A 247 -28.39 -6.78 12.19
C GLY A 247 -27.32 -5.88 12.83
N GLU A 248 -26.34 -5.38 12.07
CA GLU A 248 -25.34 -4.44 12.60
C GLU A 248 -25.96 -3.06 12.91
N LYS A 249 -25.37 -2.31 13.86
CA LYS A 249 -25.86 -1.00 14.30
C LYS A 249 -24.78 0.06 14.21
N TYR A 250 -25.13 1.23 13.68
CA TYR A 250 -24.21 2.35 13.48
C TYR A 250 -24.81 3.67 13.94
N SER A 251 -23.96 4.55 14.49
CA SER A 251 -24.34 5.92 14.82
C SER A 251 -24.48 6.76 13.56
N ILE A 252 -25.55 7.54 13.45
CA ILE A 252 -25.75 8.49 12.35
C ILE A 252 -24.92 9.75 12.62
N VAL A 253 -24.23 10.21 11.59
CA VAL A 253 -23.42 11.45 11.58
C VAL A 253 -24.18 12.57 10.88
N ASP A 254 -24.83 12.27 9.75
CA ASP A 254 -25.64 13.19 8.95
C ASP A 254 -26.75 12.43 8.20
N SER A 255 -27.75 13.13 7.66
CA SER A 255 -28.80 12.55 6.81
C SER A 255 -29.21 13.50 5.69
N LYS A 256 -29.27 12.99 4.46
CA LYS A 256 -29.62 13.76 3.25
C LYS A 256 -30.63 13.00 2.40
N GLN A 257 -31.40 13.70 1.57
CA GLN A 257 -32.19 13.09 0.52
C GLN A 257 -31.52 13.27 -0.85
N ASP A 258 -31.57 12.23 -1.67
CA ASP A 258 -31.10 12.31 -3.05
C ASP A 258 -32.15 12.95 -3.98
N ALA A 259 -31.78 13.19 -5.24
CA ALA A 259 -32.66 13.79 -6.26
C ALA A 259 -33.89 12.92 -6.64
N LYS A 260 -34.06 11.73 -6.03
CA LYS A 260 -35.24 10.85 -6.17
C LYS A 260 -36.07 10.79 -4.88
N GLY A 261 -35.71 11.55 -3.85
CA GLY A 261 -36.37 11.55 -2.53
C GLY A 261 -35.94 10.41 -1.62
N THR A 262 -34.91 9.63 -1.98
CA THR A 262 -34.40 8.56 -1.11
C THR A 262 -33.63 9.18 0.05
N THR A 263 -34.01 8.91 1.29
CA THR A 263 -33.19 9.28 2.46
C THR A 263 -31.96 8.38 2.53
N TRP A 264 -30.79 9.00 2.66
CA TRP A 264 -29.50 8.38 2.95
C TRP A 264 -29.01 8.85 4.32
N TYR A 265 -28.34 7.94 5.04
CA TYR A 265 -27.70 8.22 6.32
C TYR A 265 -26.19 8.11 6.17
N GLU A 266 -25.45 9.13 6.59
CA GLU A 266 -24.02 9.00 6.82
C GLU A 266 -23.82 8.30 8.15
N ILE A 267 -23.14 7.15 8.13
CA ILE A 267 -22.80 6.38 9.31
C ILE A 267 -21.30 6.44 9.59
N GLN A 268 -20.93 6.41 10.87
CA GLN A 268 -19.55 6.10 11.25
C GLN A 268 -19.38 4.58 11.28
N TYR A 269 -18.64 4.04 10.32
CA TYR A 269 -18.24 2.63 10.29
C TYR A 269 -16.79 2.48 10.81
N ASP A 270 -16.37 1.25 11.11
CA ASP A 270 -15.05 0.88 11.70
C ASP A 270 -14.56 1.64 12.96
N GLY A 271 -15.35 2.57 13.50
CA GLY A 271 -14.98 3.44 14.61
C GLY A 271 -14.19 4.68 14.20
N LYS A 272 -13.88 4.87 12.91
CA LYS A 272 -13.12 6.04 12.44
C LYS A 272 -13.66 6.65 11.13
N ASN A 273 -14.00 5.84 10.14
CA ASN A 273 -14.41 6.31 8.83
C ASN A 273 -15.92 6.61 8.75
N THR A 274 -16.34 7.48 7.84
CA THR A 274 -17.75 7.78 7.59
C THR A 274 -18.15 7.51 6.14
N GLY A 275 -19.43 7.22 5.92
CA GLY A 275 -19.97 7.04 4.57
C GLY A 275 -21.46 6.76 4.53
N TRP A 276 -22.04 6.87 3.34
CA TRP A 276 -23.48 6.94 3.10
C TRP A 276 -24.10 5.57 2.82
N ILE A 277 -25.16 5.22 3.56
CA ILE A 277 -26.00 4.05 3.32
C ILE A 277 -27.43 4.46 2.95
N SER A 278 -28.09 3.69 2.08
CA SER A 278 -29.49 3.94 1.71
C SER A 278 -30.43 3.59 2.86
N GLY A 279 -31.24 4.56 3.29
CA GLY A 279 -32.19 4.41 4.38
C GLY A 279 -33.25 3.33 4.15
N GLN A 280 -33.49 2.95 2.90
CA GLN A 280 -34.41 1.87 2.51
C GLN A 280 -34.08 0.53 3.18
N TYR A 281 -32.80 0.27 3.44
CA TYR A 281 -32.29 -0.95 4.06
C TYR A 281 -31.89 -0.74 5.53
N THR A 282 -32.50 0.24 6.20
CA THR A 282 -32.20 0.58 7.59
C THR A 282 -33.45 0.72 8.45
N GLU A 283 -33.27 0.62 9.77
CA GLU A 283 -34.21 1.07 10.78
C GLU A 283 -33.55 2.15 11.62
N LYS A 284 -34.03 3.40 11.49
CA LYS A 284 -33.61 4.49 12.38
C LYS A 284 -34.26 4.29 13.74
N THR A 285 -33.48 4.43 14.80
CA THR A 285 -33.95 4.62 16.17
C THR A 285 -33.37 5.92 16.70
N GLU A 286 -34.17 6.65 17.47
CA GLU A 286 -33.84 7.97 18.03
C GLU A 286 -33.60 7.87 19.54
#